data_AF-A0A8J8SE20-F1
#
_entry.id   AF-A0A8J8SE20-F1
#
_cell.length_a   1.000
_cell.length_b   1.000
_cell.length_c   1.000
_cell.angle_alpha   90.00
_cell.angle_beta   90.00
_cell.angle_gamma   90.00
#
_symmetry.space_group_name_H-M   'P 1'
#
loop_
_entity.id
_entity.type
_entity.pdbx_description
1 polymer ?
#
loop_
_entity_poly.entity_id
_entity_poly.type
_entity_poly.pdbx_seq_one_letter_code
_entity_poly.pdbx_strand_id
1 'polypeptide(L)'
;MRSKGYRFRIFLFFSLLVILVINVGSDLLISRYLPGEIKILVNEERDFLFNVPLDAKINGNLEGVVMVNQEPVKDNLVLNLQKSFTIKPKKTGVIDVELKLFGILPIKTVKVDVIDKKRVVPVGKTIGVTVYTDGILVLGTGLVYGEDGKKYNPAKGKLYTGDYIKAVKGKQISRKKELIEIVKKNQGEQIELDVIRNDKKQKVNITPVKTIENNQYKIGVWVRDDTQGIGTMTYMDLDKKTFGALGHGITDVDTKQLIEIETGEVVNTMITTIKKGEDGVPGEISGIIVGGEGNRLGEIKKNTSHGIFGEASNEGIDQVLENDIIPIGFRYDVHEGQAFIRSDVSGKLKDYEILIKKIYLGDESNKGMIIEVVDEDLIKTTNGIIQGMSGSPIIQDNKLIGAVTHVFVQDSKKGYGVFIENMLIEE
;
A
#
# COMPACT_ATOMS: atom_id res chain seq x y z
N MET A 1 -35.24 1.97 -56.64
CA MET A 1 -35.22 1.08 -55.46
C MET A 1 -33.88 0.99 -54.69
N ARG A 2 -32.74 1.48 -55.19
CA ARG A 2 -31.42 1.34 -54.52
C ARG A 2 -31.10 2.32 -53.36
N SER A 3 -31.80 3.46 -53.22
CA SER A 3 -31.42 4.49 -52.22
C SER A 3 -31.95 4.25 -50.80
N LYS A 4 -33.06 3.52 -50.62
CA LYS A 4 -33.61 3.21 -49.29
C LYS A 4 -32.71 2.27 -48.49
N GLY A 5 -32.10 1.28 -49.14
CA GLY A 5 -31.17 0.34 -48.48
C GLY A 5 -29.86 0.99 -48.04
N TYR A 6 -29.37 2.00 -48.78
CA TYR A 6 -28.14 2.72 -48.44
C TYR A 6 -28.32 3.64 -47.23
N ARG A 7 -29.43 4.38 -47.16
CA ARG A 7 -29.77 5.20 -45.99
C ARG A 7 -30.00 4.37 -44.73
N PHE A 8 -30.62 3.20 -44.86
CA PHE A 8 -30.81 2.26 -43.75
C PHE A 8 -29.47 1.70 -43.24
N ARG A 9 -28.54 1.35 -44.14
CA ARG A 9 -27.20 0.87 -43.77
C ARG A 9 -26.36 1.95 -43.07
N ILE A 10 -26.44 3.20 -43.52
CA ILE A 10 -25.77 4.33 -42.85
C ILE A 10 -26.36 4.55 -41.45
N PHE A 11 -27.69 4.54 -41.32
CA PHE A 11 -28.35 4.66 -40.02
C PHE A 11 -27.93 3.53 -39.07
N LEU A 12 -27.90 2.29 -39.55
CA LEU A 12 -27.47 1.13 -38.76
C LEU A 12 -25.99 1.23 -38.34
N PHE A 13 -25.13 1.72 -39.23
CA PHE A 13 -23.71 1.93 -38.94
C PHE A 13 -23.51 3.02 -37.87
N PHE A 14 -24.20 4.15 -37.99
CA PHE A 14 -24.15 5.20 -36.97
C PHE A 14 -24.77 4.74 -35.64
N SER A 15 -25.85 3.96 -35.65
CA SER A 15 -26.41 3.41 -34.40
C SER A 15 -25.43 2.43 -33.75
N LEU A 16 -24.76 1.58 -34.53
CA LEU A 16 -23.73 0.66 -34.04
C LEU A 16 -22.50 1.41 -33.52
N LEU A 17 -22.08 2.48 -34.19
CA LEU A 17 -20.97 3.33 -33.75
C LEU A 17 -21.31 4.08 -32.46
N VAL A 18 -22.53 4.61 -32.35
CA VAL A 18 -23.03 5.24 -31.12
C VAL A 18 -23.11 4.21 -29.98
N ILE A 19 -23.60 3.00 -30.25
CA ILE A 19 -23.60 1.90 -29.26
C ILE A 19 -22.16 1.54 -28.85
N LEU A 20 -21.21 1.50 -29.78
CA LEU A 20 -19.81 1.20 -29.48
C LEU A 20 -19.15 2.31 -28.65
N VAL A 21 -19.37 3.58 -29.02
CA VAL A 21 -18.86 4.75 -28.28
C VAL A 21 -19.51 4.84 -26.90
N ILE A 22 -20.81 4.53 -26.80
CA ILE A 22 -21.50 4.43 -25.51
C ILE A 22 -20.88 3.29 -24.70
N ASN A 23 -20.74 2.07 -25.20
CA ASN A 23 -20.19 0.95 -24.41
C ASN A 23 -18.74 1.22 -23.95
N VAL A 24 -17.85 1.61 -24.85
CA VAL A 24 -16.42 1.82 -24.51
C VAL A 24 -16.24 3.09 -23.67
N GLY A 25 -16.98 4.15 -23.98
CA GLY A 25 -16.95 5.40 -23.21
C GLY A 25 -17.64 5.28 -21.85
N SER A 26 -18.72 4.49 -21.76
CA SER A 26 -19.45 4.23 -20.52
C SER A 26 -18.62 3.39 -19.57
N ASP A 27 -17.95 2.34 -20.04
CA ASP A 27 -17.10 1.52 -19.17
C ASP A 27 -15.98 2.33 -18.54
N LEU A 28 -15.31 3.18 -19.33
CA LEU A 28 -14.21 4.04 -18.87
C LEU A 28 -14.69 5.16 -17.92
N LEU A 29 -15.88 5.72 -18.16
CA LEU A 29 -16.46 6.73 -17.28
C LEU A 29 -17.02 6.09 -16.01
N ILE A 30 -17.74 4.97 -16.11
CA ILE A 30 -18.37 4.28 -14.98
C ILE A 30 -17.32 3.67 -14.07
N SER A 31 -16.22 3.13 -14.59
CA SER A 31 -15.10 2.67 -13.74
C SER A 31 -14.48 3.79 -12.91
N ARG A 32 -14.64 5.06 -13.34
CA ARG A 32 -14.14 6.24 -12.61
C ARG A 32 -15.09 6.69 -11.49
N TYR A 33 -16.39 6.44 -11.62
CA TYR A 33 -17.41 6.89 -10.67
C TYR A 33 -17.92 5.77 -9.74
N LEU A 34 -17.82 4.51 -10.15
CA LEU A 34 -18.26 3.33 -9.40
C LEU A 34 -17.13 2.29 -9.39
N PRO A 35 -16.64 1.84 -8.23
CA PRO A 35 -15.59 0.84 -8.12
C PRO A 35 -16.09 -0.57 -8.50
N GLY A 36 -15.18 -1.53 -8.56
CA GLY A 36 -15.51 -2.94 -8.76
C GLY A 36 -16.14 -3.62 -7.53
N GLU A 37 -15.89 -3.08 -6.35
CA GLU A 37 -16.33 -3.64 -5.06
C GLU A 37 -16.78 -2.52 -4.11
N ILE A 38 -17.82 -2.80 -3.32
CA ILE A 38 -18.36 -1.95 -2.26
C ILE A 38 -18.42 -2.79 -0.99
N LYS A 39 -17.79 -2.33 0.09
CA LYS A 39 -17.88 -2.97 1.41
C LYS A 39 -18.91 -2.26 2.28
N ILE A 40 -19.76 -3.02 2.96
CA ILE A 40 -20.78 -2.50 3.90
C ILE A 40 -20.77 -3.30 5.20
N LEU A 41 -21.08 -2.65 6.32
CA LEU A 41 -21.10 -3.31 7.63
C LEU A 41 -22.45 -3.93 7.93
N VAL A 42 -22.44 -5.18 8.42
CA VAL A 42 -23.65 -5.86 8.89
C VAL A 42 -24.30 -5.06 10.03
N ASN A 43 -25.63 -5.00 10.01
CA ASN A 43 -26.48 -4.29 10.96
C ASN A 43 -26.29 -2.76 11.04
N GLU A 44 -25.48 -2.16 10.17
CA GLU A 44 -25.40 -0.70 10.03
C GLU A 44 -26.32 -0.20 8.91
N GLU A 45 -26.97 0.93 9.16
CA GLU A 45 -27.74 1.64 8.16
C GLU A 45 -26.80 2.57 7.39
N ARG A 46 -26.91 2.58 6.06
CA ARG A 46 -26.08 3.40 5.19
C ARG A 46 -26.91 4.04 4.09
N ASP A 47 -26.75 5.35 3.96
CA ASP A 47 -27.33 6.13 2.87
C ASP A 47 -26.37 6.17 1.69
N PHE A 48 -26.91 5.95 0.49
CA PHE A 48 -26.18 6.00 -0.77
C PHE A 48 -26.81 7.05 -1.68
N LEU A 49 -25.97 7.89 -2.28
CA LEU A 49 -26.34 8.82 -3.34
C LEU A 49 -25.25 8.83 -4.41
N PHE A 50 -25.39 8.00 -5.43
CA PHE A 50 -24.43 7.93 -6.53
C PHE A 50 -24.67 9.01 -7.59
N ASN A 51 -25.91 9.50 -7.73
CA ASN A 51 -26.31 10.52 -8.69
C ASN A 51 -25.93 10.16 -10.15
N VAL A 52 -26.10 8.89 -10.52
CA VAL A 52 -25.83 8.38 -11.87
C VAL A 52 -27.09 7.80 -12.50
N PRO A 53 -27.27 7.89 -13.83
CA PRO A 53 -28.47 7.42 -14.53
C PRO A 53 -28.46 5.89 -14.75
N LEU A 54 -28.18 5.13 -13.69
CA LEU A 54 -28.08 3.66 -13.71
C LEU A 54 -29.07 3.05 -12.72
N ASP A 55 -29.54 1.84 -13.04
CA ASP A 55 -30.30 1.00 -12.13
C ASP A 55 -29.41 -0.14 -11.63
N ALA A 56 -29.38 -0.38 -10.32
CA ALA A 56 -28.71 -1.51 -9.71
C ALA A 56 -29.71 -2.65 -9.49
N LYS A 57 -29.46 -3.79 -10.14
CA LYS A 57 -30.26 -5.00 -10.02
C LYS A 57 -29.55 -6.04 -9.15
N ILE A 58 -30.19 -6.45 -8.08
CA ILE A 58 -29.73 -7.53 -7.20
C ILE A 58 -30.66 -8.71 -7.40
N ASN A 59 -30.15 -9.84 -7.89
CA ASN A 59 -30.96 -11.04 -8.11
C ASN A 59 -30.75 -12.02 -6.95
N GLY A 60 -31.84 -12.66 -6.49
CA GLY A 60 -31.80 -13.68 -5.44
C GLY A 60 -32.84 -13.47 -4.34
N ASN A 61 -32.85 -14.40 -3.38
CA ASN A 61 -33.66 -14.31 -2.17
C ASN A 61 -32.95 -13.40 -1.16
N LEU A 62 -33.54 -12.24 -0.90
CA LEU A 62 -33.05 -11.19 0.01
C LEU A 62 -33.84 -11.15 1.32
N GLU A 63 -34.79 -12.07 1.52
CA GLU A 63 -35.69 -12.10 2.66
C GLU A 63 -34.89 -12.21 3.96
N GLY A 64 -35.01 -11.18 4.80
CA GLY A 64 -34.27 -11.09 6.06
C GLY A 64 -32.75 -10.91 5.91
N VAL A 65 -32.24 -10.68 4.70
CA VAL A 65 -30.82 -10.43 4.41
C VAL A 65 -30.52 -8.94 4.29
N VAL A 66 -31.41 -8.16 3.69
CA VAL A 66 -31.24 -6.71 3.47
C VAL A 66 -32.55 -5.98 3.70
N MET A 67 -32.48 -4.82 4.35
CA MET A 67 -33.55 -3.83 4.37
C MET A 67 -33.18 -2.65 3.47
N VAL A 68 -34.13 -2.14 2.71
CA VAL A 68 -33.98 -0.96 1.85
C VAL A 68 -35.01 0.07 2.28
N ASN A 69 -34.57 1.30 2.57
CA ASN A 69 -35.44 2.37 3.09
C ASN A 69 -36.31 1.89 4.26
N GLN A 70 -35.70 1.12 5.17
CA GLN A 70 -36.33 0.53 6.36
C GLN A 70 -37.38 -0.57 6.10
N GLU A 71 -37.57 -1.00 4.85
CA GLU A 71 -38.47 -2.11 4.51
C GLU A 71 -37.69 -3.38 4.15
N PRO A 72 -38.14 -4.56 4.60
CA PRO A 72 -37.53 -5.83 4.22
C PRO A 72 -37.81 -6.13 2.74
N VAL A 73 -36.80 -6.62 2.02
CA VAL A 73 -36.91 -7.02 0.62
C VAL A 73 -37.07 -8.53 0.52
N LYS A 74 -37.99 -9.03 -0.30
CA LYS A 74 -38.20 -10.48 -0.51
C LYS A 74 -37.30 -11.03 -1.61
N ASP A 75 -37.66 -10.75 -2.85
CA ASP A 75 -36.96 -11.24 -4.05
C ASP A 75 -36.62 -10.07 -4.95
N ASN A 76 -35.46 -10.15 -5.62
CA ASN A 76 -35.03 -9.27 -6.70
C ASN A 76 -35.23 -7.76 -6.44
N LEU A 77 -34.15 -7.07 -6.11
CA LEU A 77 -34.18 -5.64 -5.87
C LEU A 77 -33.74 -4.86 -7.11
N VAL A 78 -34.45 -3.78 -7.44
CA VAL A 78 -34.01 -2.78 -8.41
C VAL A 78 -33.91 -1.43 -7.70
N LEU A 79 -32.72 -0.85 -7.64
CA LEU A 79 -32.45 0.45 -7.05
C LEU A 79 -32.11 1.46 -8.14
N ASN A 80 -32.79 2.60 -8.15
CA ASN A 80 -32.45 3.71 -9.02
C ASN A 80 -31.29 4.50 -8.39
N LEU A 81 -30.10 4.48 -9.00
CA LEU A 81 -28.89 5.10 -8.47
C LEU A 81 -28.83 6.63 -8.68
N GLN A 82 -29.82 7.21 -9.36
CA GLN A 82 -29.97 8.67 -9.47
C GLN A 82 -30.58 9.27 -8.20
N LYS A 83 -31.30 8.45 -7.41
CA LYS A 83 -31.93 8.85 -6.16
C LYS A 83 -31.16 8.34 -4.96
N SER A 84 -31.33 9.01 -3.83
CA SER A 84 -30.83 8.50 -2.56
C SER A 84 -31.63 7.27 -2.13
N PHE A 85 -30.94 6.30 -1.54
CA PHE A 85 -31.57 5.15 -0.89
C PHE A 85 -30.75 4.69 0.30
N THR A 86 -31.39 4.01 1.23
CA THR A 86 -30.76 3.51 2.45
C THR A 86 -30.72 1.98 2.40
N ILE A 87 -29.58 1.38 2.74
CA ILE A 87 -29.42 -0.07 2.88
C ILE A 87 -29.01 -0.41 4.31
N LYS A 88 -29.61 -1.46 4.86
CA LYS A 88 -29.19 -2.08 6.13
C LYS A 88 -29.11 -3.60 5.98
N PRO A 89 -27.92 -4.16 5.74
CA PRO A 89 -27.76 -5.60 5.64
C PRO A 89 -27.86 -6.25 7.03
N LYS A 90 -28.34 -7.50 7.07
CA LYS A 90 -28.61 -8.28 8.28
C LYS A 90 -27.70 -9.49 8.44
N LYS A 91 -27.06 -9.92 7.34
CA LYS A 91 -26.11 -11.04 7.31
C LYS A 91 -24.88 -10.65 6.52
N THR A 92 -23.73 -11.18 6.92
CA THR A 92 -22.49 -11.11 6.15
C THR A 92 -22.58 -11.95 4.88
N GLY A 93 -21.74 -11.63 3.89
CA GLY A 93 -21.68 -12.35 2.62
C GLY A 93 -21.43 -11.43 1.43
N VAL A 94 -21.13 -12.04 0.28
CA VAL A 94 -20.84 -11.33 -0.97
C VAL A 94 -22.04 -11.45 -1.92
N ILE A 95 -22.45 -10.32 -2.50
CA ILE A 95 -23.57 -10.22 -3.42
C ILE A 95 -23.11 -9.50 -4.71
N ASP A 96 -23.33 -10.11 -5.86
CA ASP A 96 -23.10 -9.45 -7.15
C ASP A 96 -24.30 -8.57 -7.53
N VAL A 97 -24.02 -7.30 -7.81
CA VAL A 97 -25.00 -6.28 -8.19
C VAL A 97 -24.79 -5.89 -9.65
N GLU A 98 -25.77 -6.18 -10.49
CA GLU A 98 -25.73 -5.90 -11.92
C GLU A 98 -26.23 -4.47 -12.20
N LEU A 99 -25.37 -3.60 -12.72
CA LEU A 99 -25.71 -2.24 -13.11
C LEU A 99 -26.21 -2.19 -14.55
N LYS A 100 -27.39 -1.59 -14.75
CA LYS A 100 -28.04 -1.44 -16.05
C LYS A 100 -28.28 0.02 -16.39
N LEU A 101 -27.96 0.39 -17.62
CA LEU A 101 -28.39 1.65 -18.21
C LEU A 101 -29.82 1.52 -18.72
N PHE A 102 -30.69 2.46 -18.32
CA PHE A 102 -32.13 2.46 -18.62
C PHE A 102 -32.87 1.17 -18.21
N GLY A 103 -32.37 0.46 -17.19
CA GLY A 103 -32.92 -0.81 -16.72
C GLY A 103 -32.75 -2.01 -17.68
N ILE A 104 -32.15 -1.83 -18.87
CA ILE A 104 -32.14 -2.84 -19.93
C ILE A 104 -30.71 -3.27 -20.28
N LEU A 105 -29.81 -2.32 -20.51
CA LEU A 105 -28.46 -2.61 -21.03
C LEU A 105 -27.50 -2.84 -19.85
N PRO A 106 -27.02 -4.07 -19.60
CA PRO A 106 -26.02 -4.33 -18.56
C PRO A 106 -24.70 -3.65 -18.92
N ILE A 107 -24.14 -2.92 -17.96
CA ILE A 107 -22.89 -2.18 -18.16
C ILE A 107 -21.78 -2.72 -17.27
N LYS A 108 -22.08 -3.03 -16.00
CA LYS A 108 -21.06 -3.46 -15.04
C LYS A 108 -21.66 -4.31 -13.93
N THR A 109 -20.90 -5.27 -13.42
CA THR A 109 -21.22 -5.94 -12.15
C THR A 109 -20.34 -5.37 -11.06
N VAL A 110 -20.95 -4.98 -9.94
CA VAL A 110 -20.26 -4.51 -8.73
C VAL A 110 -20.44 -5.55 -7.64
N LYS A 111 -19.34 -5.95 -6.98
CA LYS A 111 -19.40 -6.83 -5.81
C LYS A 111 -19.77 -6.03 -4.58
N VAL A 112 -20.78 -6.43 -3.84
CA VAL A 112 -21.10 -5.89 -2.52
C VAL A 112 -20.70 -6.92 -1.48
N ASP A 113 -19.70 -6.59 -0.67
CA ASP A 113 -19.17 -7.44 0.39
C ASP A 113 -19.67 -6.94 1.75
N VAL A 114 -20.59 -7.70 2.35
CA VAL A 114 -21.12 -7.41 3.68
C VAL A 114 -20.23 -8.07 4.73
N ILE A 115 -19.56 -7.26 5.55
CA ILE A 115 -18.63 -7.74 6.55
C ILE A 115 -19.03 -7.34 7.97
N ASP A 116 -18.48 -8.02 8.96
CA ASP A 116 -18.65 -7.65 10.37
C ASP A 116 -17.99 -6.31 10.68
N LYS A 117 -18.42 -5.66 11.77
CA LYS A 117 -17.83 -4.42 12.24
C LYS A 117 -16.35 -4.64 12.57
N LYS A 118 -15.47 -4.13 11.71
CA LYS A 118 -14.04 -4.12 11.99
C LYS A 118 -13.68 -2.88 12.80
N ARG A 119 -13.01 -3.09 13.93
CA ARG A 119 -12.49 -2.05 14.80
C ARG A 119 -11.02 -2.29 15.03
N VAL A 120 -10.24 -1.22 15.14
CA VAL A 120 -8.80 -1.29 15.33
C VAL A 120 -8.35 -0.17 16.26
N VAL A 121 -7.16 -0.31 16.83
CA VAL A 121 -6.50 0.78 17.56
C VAL A 121 -5.74 1.63 16.55
N PRO A 122 -6.04 2.94 16.39
CA PRO A 122 -5.22 3.85 15.60
C PRO A 122 -3.99 4.25 16.43
N VAL A 123 -2.82 3.76 16.03
CA VAL A 123 -1.61 3.78 16.86
C VAL A 123 -0.87 5.12 16.77
N GLY A 124 -0.48 5.56 15.57
CA GLY A 124 0.18 6.86 15.35
C GLY A 124 1.56 7.01 16.02
N LYS A 125 2.18 5.89 16.38
CA LYS A 125 3.48 5.86 17.06
C LYS A 125 4.62 5.78 16.04
N THR A 126 5.64 6.60 16.21
CA THR A 126 6.87 6.51 15.43
C THR A 126 7.62 5.23 15.79
N ILE A 127 8.05 4.47 14.78
CA ILE A 127 8.65 3.15 14.91
C ILE A 127 9.95 3.04 14.10
N GLY A 128 10.87 2.22 14.58
CA GLY A 128 12.00 1.73 13.80
C GLY A 128 11.57 0.53 12.98
N VAL A 129 11.91 0.53 11.70
CA VAL A 129 11.59 -0.55 10.75
C VAL A 129 12.89 -1.10 10.21
N THR A 130 13.09 -2.40 10.35
CA THR A 130 14.17 -3.14 9.69
C THR A 130 13.55 -4.25 8.87
N VAL A 131 13.83 -4.30 7.57
CA VAL A 131 13.40 -5.42 6.72
C VAL A 131 14.61 -6.10 6.09
N TYR A 132 14.53 -7.41 6.02
CA TYR A 132 15.54 -8.28 5.41
C TYR A 132 15.01 -8.79 4.08
N THR A 133 15.82 -8.67 3.04
CA THR A 133 15.40 -9.02 1.69
C THR A 133 15.35 -10.53 1.50
N ASP A 134 14.46 -11.00 0.62
CA ASP A 134 14.39 -12.43 0.28
C ASP A 134 15.52 -12.82 -0.68
N GLY A 135 16.69 -13.10 -0.11
CA GLY A 135 17.97 -13.25 -0.82
C GLY A 135 18.75 -11.94 -0.85
N ILE A 136 19.81 -11.87 -1.64
CA ILE A 136 20.71 -10.71 -1.68
C ILE A 136 20.46 -9.90 -2.96
N LEU A 137 19.96 -8.66 -2.81
CA LEU A 137 19.68 -7.74 -3.90
C LEU A 137 20.97 -7.17 -4.49
N VAL A 138 21.12 -7.25 -5.81
CA VAL A 138 22.21 -6.63 -6.57
C VAL A 138 21.83 -5.17 -6.90
N LEU A 139 22.65 -4.23 -6.44
CA LEU A 139 22.51 -2.80 -6.73
C LEU A 139 23.31 -2.40 -7.98
N GLY A 140 24.39 -3.12 -8.27
CA GLY A 140 25.20 -2.88 -9.46
C GLY A 140 26.50 -3.69 -9.46
N THR A 141 27.28 -3.51 -10.52
CA THR A 141 28.61 -4.13 -10.68
C THR A 141 29.69 -3.08 -10.77
N GLY A 142 30.89 -3.41 -10.30
CA GLY A 142 31.98 -2.46 -10.12
C GLY A 142 33.35 -3.06 -10.46
N LEU A 143 34.33 -2.16 -10.58
CA LEU A 143 35.71 -2.53 -10.83
C LEU A 143 36.38 -2.99 -9.53
N VAL A 144 37.22 -4.01 -9.63
CA VAL A 144 38.13 -4.48 -8.59
C VAL A 144 39.56 -4.46 -9.14
N TYR A 145 40.53 -4.16 -8.28
CA TYR A 145 41.95 -4.13 -8.63
C TYR A 145 42.59 -5.47 -8.30
N GLY A 146 43.04 -6.19 -9.33
CA GLY A 146 43.77 -7.45 -9.17
C GLY A 146 45.15 -7.24 -8.55
N GLU A 147 45.75 -8.30 -8.03
CA GLU A 147 47.15 -8.29 -7.55
C GLU A 147 48.16 -7.92 -8.65
N ASP A 148 47.80 -8.11 -9.92
CA ASP A 148 48.57 -7.69 -11.10
C ASP A 148 48.46 -6.18 -11.40
N GLY A 149 47.74 -5.42 -10.57
CA GLY A 149 47.48 -3.99 -10.74
C GLY A 149 46.44 -3.65 -11.81
N LYS A 150 45.83 -4.65 -12.48
CA LYS A 150 44.81 -4.41 -13.51
C LYS A 150 43.41 -4.30 -12.91
N LYS A 151 42.52 -3.63 -13.65
CA LYS A 151 41.11 -3.48 -13.27
C LYS A 151 40.27 -4.58 -13.92
N TYR A 152 39.45 -5.23 -13.11
CA TYR A 152 38.52 -6.29 -13.53
C TYR A 152 37.10 -5.94 -13.11
N ASN A 153 36.09 -6.36 -13.88
CA ASN A 153 34.69 -6.37 -13.42
C ASN A 153 34.13 -7.79 -13.64
N PRO A 154 34.30 -8.70 -12.67
CA PRO A 154 33.98 -10.12 -12.84
C PRO A 154 32.50 -10.40 -13.08
N ALA A 155 31.62 -9.54 -12.56
CA ALA A 155 30.17 -9.66 -12.66
C ALA A 155 29.56 -8.94 -13.86
N LYS A 156 30.36 -8.19 -14.65
CA LYS A 156 29.88 -7.46 -15.83
C LYS A 156 29.19 -8.39 -16.83
N GLY A 157 27.98 -8.03 -17.23
CA GLY A 157 27.17 -8.79 -18.19
C GLY A 157 26.61 -10.11 -17.64
N LYS A 158 26.80 -10.37 -16.34
CA LYS A 158 26.38 -11.61 -15.66
C LYS A 158 25.32 -11.34 -14.61
N LEU A 159 25.56 -10.31 -13.78
CA LEU A 159 24.59 -9.79 -12.82
C LEU A 159 24.15 -8.38 -13.24
N TYR A 160 22.90 -8.07 -12.93
CA TYR A 160 22.27 -6.78 -13.23
C TYR A 160 21.59 -6.24 -11.99
N THR A 161 21.43 -4.93 -11.93
CA THR A 161 20.66 -4.27 -10.89
C THR A 161 19.24 -4.84 -10.84
N GLY A 162 18.76 -5.19 -9.64
CA GLY A 162 17.47 -5.86 -9.43
C GLY A 162 17.54 -7.39 -9.38
N ASP A 163 18.70 -7.99 -9.66
CA ASP A 163 18.89 -9.43 -9.46
C ASP A 163 18.87 -9.78 -7.95
N TYR A 164 18.20 -10.87 -7.59
CA TYR A 164 18.28 -11.45 -6.24
C TYR A 164 19.10 -12.73 -6.25
N ILE A 165 20.24 -12.73 -5.56
CA ILE A 165 21.06 -13.93 -5.37
C ILE A 165 20.44 -14.76 -4.24
N LYS A 166 19.95 -15.97 -4.57
CA LYS A 166 19.26 -16.86 -3.64
C LYS A 166 20.13 -17.99 -3.11
N ALA A 167 21.10 -18.43 -3.91
CA ALA A 167 22.01 -19.50 -3.52
C ALA A 167 23.37 -19.36 -4.20
N VAL A 168 24.38 -19.97 -3.57
CA VAL A 168 25.74 -20.03 -4.06
C VAL A 168 26.21 -21.47 -3.96
N LYS A 169 26.61 -22.07 -5.09
CA LYS A 169 26.95 -23.50 -5.19
C LYS A 169 25.85 -24.42 -4.61
N GLY A 170 24.58 -24.09 -4.89
CA GLY A 170 23.42 -24.85 -4.39
C GLY A 170 23.09 -24.65 -2.91
N LYS A 171 23.90 -23.90 -2.14
CA LYS A 171 23.58 -23.52 -0.76
C LYS A 171 22.76 -22.23 -0.75
N GLN A 172 21.54 -22.28 -0.21
CA GLN A 172 20.73 -21.08 0.01
C GLN A 172 21.46 -20.10 0.94
N ILE A 173 21.37 -18.81 0.60
CA ILE A 173 21.92 -17.72 1.39
C ILE A 173 20.91 -16.57 1.44
N SER A 174 20.87 -15.86 2.56
CA SER A 174 20.00 -14.70 2.73
C SER A 174 20.73 -13.47 3.27
N ARG A 175 22.01 -13.59 3.64
CA ARG A 175 22.80 -12.47 4.18
C ARG A 175 24.08 -12.21 3.40
N LYS A 176 24.42 -10.92 3.22
CA LYS A 176 25.62 -10.47 2.50
C LYS A 176 26.91 -11.05 3.06
N LYS A 177 26.96 -11.27 4.39
CA LYS A 177 28.09 -11.90 5.06
C LYS A 177 28.35 -13.31 4.54
N GLU A 178 27.30 -14.11 4.29
CA GLU A 178 27.44 -15.46 3.75
C GLU A 178 28.03 -15.44 2.35
N LEU A 179 27.54 -14.55 1.47
CA LEU A 179 28.09 -14.37 0.12
C LEU A 179 29.58 -14.00 0.19
N ILE A 180 29.93 -13.04 1.03
CA ILE A 180 31.32 -12.58 1.22
C ILE A 180 32.21 -13.74 1.68
N GLU A 181 31.76 -14.53 2.65
CA GLU A 181 32.52 -15.68 3.16
C GLU A 181 32.72 -16.77 2.11
N ILE A 182 31.68 -17.10 1.35
CA ILE A 182 31.76 -18.12 0.30
C ILE A 182 32.72 -17.66 -0.81
N VAL A 183 32.62 -16.41 -1.25
CA VAL A 183 33.53 -15.84 -2.27
C VAL A 183 34.98 -15.86 -1.78
N LYS A 184 35.23 -15.50 -0.51
CA LYS A 184 36.57 -15.54 0.10
C LYS A 184 37.15 -16.95 0.15
N LYS A 185 36.35 -17.94 0.54
CA LYS A 185 36.78 -19.35 0.67
C LYS A 185 36.98 -20.03 -0.67
N ASN A 186 36.47 -19.46 -1.78
CA ASN A 186 36.49 -20.12 -3.07
C ASN A 186 37.84 -20.11 -3.81
N GLN A 187 38.88 -19.49 -3.24
CA GLN A 187 40.25 -19.50 -3.77
C GLN A 187 40.39 -19.17 -5.27
N GLY A 188 39.49 -18.34 -5.83
CA GLY A 188 39.53 -17.93 -7.24
C GLY A 188 38.88 -18.90 -8.22
N GLU A 189 38.34 -20.03 -7.75
CA GLU A 189 37.57 -20.93 -8.60
C GLU A 189 36.27 -20.26 -9.09
N GLN A 190 35.66 -20.83 -10.12
CA GLN A 190 34.35 -20.38 -10.57
C GLN A 190 33.28 -20.66 -9.51
N ILE A 191 32.34 -19.73 -9.34
CA ILE A 191 31.20 -19.81 -8.44
C ILE A 191 29.92 -19.77 -9.28
N GLU A 192 29.05 -20.75 -9.09
CA GLU A 192 27.68 -20.73 -9.59
C GLU A 192 26.78 -20.01 -8.59
N LEU A 193 26.03 -19.01 -9.06
CA LEU A 193 25.01 -18.28 -8.34
C LEU A 193 23.64 -18.63 -8.91
N ASP A 194 22.68 -18.94 -8.03
CA ASP A 194 21.27 -19.01 -8.39
C ASP A 194 20.65 -17.62 -8.18
N VAL A 195 20.09 -17.05 -9.24
CA VAL A 195 19.61 -15.68 -9.30
C VAL A 195 18.15 -15.66 -9.73
N ILE A 196 17.33 -14.81 -9.10
CA ILE A 196 16.01 -14.43 -9.62
C ILE A 196 16.16 -13.11 -10.36
N ARG A 197 15.75 -13.10 -11.63
CA ARG A 197 15.71 -11.92 -12.50
C ARG A 197 14.36 -11.85 -13.19
N ASN A 198 13.57 -10.80 -12.93
CA ASN A 198 12.21 -10.65 -13.45
C ASN A 198 11.38 -11.92 -13.23
N ASP A 199 11.33 -12.39 -11.98
CA ASP A 199 10.63 -13.60 -11.52
C ASP A 199 11.12 -14.93 -12.12
N LYS A 200 12.23 -14.93 -12.86
CA LYS A 200 12.80 -16.13 -13.50
C LYS A 200 14.09 -16.54 -12.82
N LYS A 201 14.18 -17.83 -12.51
CA LYS A 201 15.40 -18.48 -12.03
C LYS A 201 16.45 -18.52 -13.13
N GLN A 202 17.66 -18.09 -12.82
CA GLN A 202 18.83 -18.11 -13.70
C GLN A 202 20.05 -18.62 -12.93
N LYS A 203 20.95 -19.29 -13.64
CA LYS A 203 22.25 -19.69 -13.11
C LYS A 203 23.33 -18.83 -13.72
N VAL A 204 24.20 -18.27 -12.87
CA VAL A 204 25.23 -17.32 -13.28
C VAL A 204 26.59 -17.77 -12.74
N ASN A 205 27.55 -17.94 -13.65
CA ASN A 205 28.90 -18.38 -13.30
C ASN A 205 29.90 -17.21 -13.26
N ILE A 206 30.49 -16.96 -12.09
CA ILE A 206 31.42 -15.85 -11.85
C ILE A 206 32.75 -16.37 -11.31
N THR A 207 33.85 -15.88 -11.86
CA THR A 207 35.19 -16.19 -11.37
C THR A 207 35.67 -15.01 -10.54
N PRO A 208 35.87 -15.15 -9.22
CA PRO A 208 36.36 -14.08 -8.36
C PRO A 208 37.79 -13.68 -8.72
N VAL A 209 38.13 -12.41 -8.50
CA VAL A 209 39.47 -11.88 -8.68
C VAL A 209 40.09 -11.62 -7.32
N LYS A 210 41.33 -12.09 -7.12
CA LYS A 210 42.12 -11.80 -5.91
C LYS A 210 42.55 -10.34 -5.96
N THR A 211 42.13 -9.55 -4.98
CA THR A 211 42.34 -8.11 -4.98
C THR A 211 43.59 -7.71 -4.21
N ILE A 212 44.30 -6.70 -4.73
CA ILE A 212 45.47 -6.10 -4.05
C ILE A 212 45.07 -5.52 -2.68
N GLU A 213 43.83 -5.04 -2.60
CA GLU A 213 43.22 -4.52 -1.39
C GLU A 213 42.82 -5.70 -0.49
N ASN A 214 43.51 -5.84 0.64
CA ASN A 214 43.29 -6.86 1.69
C ASN A 214 43.52 -8.32 1.27
N ASN A 215 44.10 -8.59 0.09
CA ASN A 215 44.41 -9.94 -0.40
C ASN A 215 43.18 -10.88 -0.40
N GLN A 216 42.00 -10.33 -0.74
CA GLN A 216 40.71 -11.02 -0.70
C GLN A 216 40.15 -11.26 -2.11
N TYR A 217 39.42 -12.35 -2.30
CA TYR A 217 38.67 -12.56 -3.52
C TYR A 217 37.40 -11.70 -3.54
N LYS A 218 37.18 -10.99 -4.64
CA LYS A 218 35.98 -10.18 -4.88
C LYS A 218 35.39 -10.50 -6.26
N ILE A 219 34.06 -10.40 -6.37
CA ILE A 219 33.31 -10.54 -7.62
C ILE A 219 32.89 -9.19 -8.23
N GLY A 220 33.17 -8.08 -7.56
CA GLY A 220 32.87 -6.72 -8.06
C GLY A 220 31.38 -6.41 -8.12
N VAL A 221 30.64 -6.70 -7.04
CA VAL A 221 29.18 -6.49 -6.97
C VAL A 221 28.85 -5.67 -5.73
N TRP A 222 27.97 -4.70 -5.90
CA TRP A 222 27.34 -3.95 -4.80
C TRP A 222 26.02 -4.64 -4.46
N VAL A 223 25.86 -4.99 -3.19
CA VAL A 223 24.71 -5.78 -2.72
C VAL A 223 24.07 -5.19 -1.48
N ARG A 224 22.78 -5.49 -1.30
CA ARG A 224 21.97 -5.15 -0.13
C ARG A 224 21.19 -6.40 0.31
N ASP A 225 21.17 -6.68 1.61
CA ASP A 225 20.39 -7.77 2.22
C ASP A 225 19.40 -7.29 3.29
N ASP A 226 19.45 -6.00 3.61
CA ASP A 226 18.59 -5.34 4.59
C ASP A 226 18.39 -3.86 4.25
N THR A 227 17.28 -3.28 4.72
CA THR A 227 17.08 -1.83 4.76
C THR A 227 16.41 -1.42 6.06
N GLN A 228 16.73 -0.22 6.52
CA GLN A 228 16.24 0.33 7.78
C GLN A 228 15.69 1.73 7.55
N GLY A 229 14.71 2.10 8.37
CA GLY A 229 14.11 3.42 8.32
C GLY A 229 13.24 3.70 9.53
N ILE A 230 12.77 4.94 9.59
CA ILE A 230 11.80 5.38 10.57
C ILE A 230 10.48 5.60 9.85
N GLY A 231 9.40 5.14 10.46
CA GLY A 231 8.05 5.34 9.96
C GLY A 231 7.06 5.38 11.11
N THR A 232 5.78 5.27 10.78
CA THR A 232 4.71 5.30 11.78
C THR A 232 3.88 4.01 11.72
N MET A 233 3.60 3.42 12.88
CA MET A 233 2.61 2.35 13.01
C MET A 233 1.22 2.96 12.87
N THR A 234 0.46 2.48 11.88
CA THR A 234 -0.87 3.02 11.57
C THR A 234 -1.90 2.44 12.52
N TYR A 235 -2.07 1.12 12.52
CA TYR A 235 -3.11 0.49 13.31
C TYR A 235 -2.64 -0.84 13.88
N MET A 236 -3.35 -1.29 14.92
CA MET A 236 -3.27 -2.64 15.44
C MET A 236 -4.67 -3.26 15.54
N ASP A 237 -4.80 -4.49 15.05
CA ASP A 237 -5.97 -5.34 15.21
C ASP A 237 -5.69 -6.29 16.38
N LEU A 238 -6.32 -6.02 17.53
CA LEU A 238 -6.08 -6.76 18.76
C LEU A 238 -6.70 -8.17 18.74
N ASP A 239 -7.77 -8.37 17.97
CA ASP A 239 -8.44 -9.66 17.85
C ASP A 239 -7.57 -10.64 17.05
N LYS A 240 -6.96 -10.15 15.97
CA LYS A 240 -6.03 -10.93 15.12
C LYS A 240 -4.58 -10.89 15.60
N LYS A 241 -4.23 -9.97 16.50
CA LYS A 241 -2.85 -9.67 16.90
C LYS A 241 -1.95 -9.28 15.71
N THR A 242 -2.48 -8.46 14.81
CA THR A 242 -1.78 -7.99 13.61
C THR A 242 -1.64 -6.47 13.61
N PHE A 243 -0.70 -5.95 12.82
CA PHE A 243 -0.51 -4.51 12.64
C PHE A 243 -0.33 -4.14 11.18
N GLY A 244 -0.60 -2.87 10.87
CA GLY A 244 -0.25 -2.22 9.61
C GLY A 244 0.51 -0.91 9.84
N ALA A 245 1.49 -0.61 8.97
CA ALA A 245 2.33 0.59 9.08
C ALA A 245 2.71 1.19 7.71
N LEU A 246 3.24 2.42 7.74
CA LEU A 246 3.70 3.25 6.60
C LEU A 246 2.61 3.72 5.62
N GLY A 247 1.60 2.93 5.29
CA GLY A 247 0.63 3.30 4.25
C GLY A 247 1.20 3.30 2.82
N HIS A 248 2.48 2.94 2.65
CA HIS A 248 3.11 2.63 1.36
C HIS A 248 4.17 1.55 1.51
N GLY A 249 4.52 0.93 0.39
CA GLY A 249 5.58 -0.07 0.35
C GLY A 249 6.98 0.50 0.54
N ILE A 250 7.87 -0.31 1.12
CA ILE A 250 9.30 -0.02 1.16
C ILE A 250 9.88 -0.33 -0.22
N THR A 251 10.32 0.73 -0.90
CA THR A 251 10.94 0.63 -2.22
C THR A 251 12.44 0.82 -2.14
N ASP A 252 13.17 0.16 -3.03
CA ASP A 252 14.59 0.38 -3.19
C ASP A 252 14.86 1.78 -3.78
N VAL A 253 15.82 2.51 -3.20
CA VAL A 253 16.12 3.90 -3.60
C VAL A 253 16.67 3.95 -5.03
N ASP A 254 17.41 2.91 -5.45
CA ASP A 254 18.12 2.83 -6.72
C ASP A 254 17.22 2.29 -7.84
N THR A 255 16.39 1.28 -7.56
CA THR A 255 15.50 0.66 -8.56
C THR A 255 14.07 1.22 -8.58
N LYS A 256 13.65 1.89 -7.50
CA LYS A 256 12.25 2.32 -7.24
C LYS A 256 11.23 1.17 -7.18
N GLN A 257 11.69 -0.08 -7.15
CA GLN A 257 10.83 -1.24 -7.05
C GLN A 257 10.55 -1.58 -5.59
N LEU A 258 9.39 -2.21 -5.36
CA LEU A 258 9.06 -2.77 -4.05
C LEU A 258 10.09 -3.83 -3.68
N ILE A 259 10.63 -3.74 -2.48
CA ILE A 259 11.61 -4.71 -2.00
C ILE A 259 10.90 -6.01 -1.63
N GLU A 260 11.32 -7.12 -2.23
CA GLU A 260 10.94 -8.46 -1.77
C GLU A 260 11.58 -8.75 -0.41
N ILE A 261 10.75 -9.04 0.59
CA ILE A 261 11.20 -9.28 1.96
C ILE A 261 11.01 -10.75 2.34
N GLU A 262 11.96 -11.27 3.11
CA GLU A 262 11.85 -12.58 3.79
C GLU A 262 11.16 -12.41 5.14
N THR A 263 11.60 -11.41 5.89
CA THR A 263 11.10 -11.06 7.23
C THR A 263 11.52 -9.63 7.55
N GLY A 264 10.96 -9.07 8.62
CA GLY A 264 11.42 -7.83 9.20
C GLY A 264 10.93 -7.68 10.63
N GLU A 265 11.30 -6.57 11.23
CA GLU A 265 10.94 -6.24 12.60
C GLU A 265 10.53 -4.78 12.71
N VAL A 266 9.53 -4.58 13.56
CA VAL A 266 9.16 -3.26 14.05
C VAL A 266 9.61 -3.17 15.49
N VAL A 267 10.34 -2.11 15.81
CA VAL A 267 10.87 -1.87 17.14
C VAL A 267 10.61 -0.44 17.60
N ASN A 268 10.75 -0.19 18.90
CA ASN A 268 10.76 1.15 19.45
C ASN A 268 11.87 2.01 18.82
N THR A 269 11.59 3.30 18.69
CA THR A 269 12.58 4.30 18.25
C THR A 269 12.53 5.51 19.18
N MET A 270 13.67 6.17 19.31
CA MET A 270 13.80 7.42 20.03
C MET A 270 14.09 8.53 19.04
N ILE A 271 13.15 9.47 18.88
CA ILE A 271 13.36 10.65 18.03
C ILE A 271 14.46 11.51 18.65
N THR A 272 15.52 11.75 17.89
CA THR A 272 16.67 12.57 18.32
C THR A 272 16.62 13.96 17.70
N THR A 273 16.13 14.08 16.47
CA THR A 273 16.10 15.35 15.74
C THR A 273 14.92 15.39 14.78
N ILE A 274 14.29 16.55 14.68
CA ILE A 274 13.27 16.86 13.68
C ILE A 274 13.86 17.93 12.78
N LYS A 275 14.11 17.58 11.53
CA LYS A 275 14.43 18.55 10.48
C LYS A 275 13.12 19.00 9.84
N LYS A 276 12.81 20.29 9.96
CA LYS A 276 11.62 20.88 9.34
C LYS A 276 11.68 20.76 7.83
N GLY A 277 10.52 20.58 7.19
CA GLY A 277 10.40 20.65 5.75
C GLY A 277 10.47 22.08 5.24
N GLU A 278 10.92 22.26 4.01
CA GLU A 278 10.89 23.52 3.26
C GLU A 278 10.40 23.22 1.84
N ASP A 279 9.88 24.23 1.14
CA ASP A 279 9.43 24.05 -0.23
C ASP A 279 10.62 23.62 -1.12
N GLY A 280 10.48 22.47 -1.76
CA GLY A 280 11.52 21.82 -2.55
C GLY A 280 12.38 20.82 -1.78
N VAL A 281 12.39 20.84 -0.44
CA VAL A 281 13.20 19.95 0.41
C VAL A 281 12.34 19.35 1.54
N PRO A 282 11.92 18.08 1.42
CA PRO A 282 11.18 17.41 2.48
C PRO A 282 11.94 17.43 3.82
N GLY A 283 11.20 17.65 4.91
CA GLY A 283 11.72 17.48 6.26
C GLY A 283 11.83 16.01 6.62
N GLU A 284 12.47 15.70 7.74
CA GLU A 284 12.77 14.33 8.15
C GLU A 284 12.81 14.18 9.68
N ILE A 285 12.27 13.06 10.16
CA ILE A 285 12.47 12.57 11.53
C ILE A 285 13.74 11.71 11.54
N SER A 286 14.71 12.09 12.37
CA SER A 286 15.87 11.27 12.67
C SER A 286 15.80 10.74 14.10
N GLY A 287 16.24 9.52 14.30
CA GLY A 287 16.12 8.83 15.58
C GLY A 287 17.01 7.60 15.67
N ILE A 288 17.04 7.01 16.86
CA ILE A 288 17.78 5.78 17.14
C ILE A 288 16.78 4.63 17.22
N ILE A 289 16.99 3.62 16.38
CA ILE A 289 16.28 2.34 16.45
C ILE A 289 16.78 1.59 17.69
N VAL A 290 15.89 1.36 18.64
CA VAL A 290 16.22 0.72 19.91
C VAL A 290 16.03 -0.79 19.75
N GLY A 291 17.13 -1.51 19.50
CA GLY A 291 17.12 -2.97 19.45
C GLY A 291 17.14 -3.63 20.83
N GLY A 292 16.98 -4.97 20.86
CA GLY A 292 17.09 -5.79 22.07
C GLY A 292 15.75 -6.19 22.69
N GLU A 293 15.82 -7.06 23.71
CA GLU A 293 14.64 -7.57 24.43
C GLU A 293 13.80 -6.43 25.01
N GLY A 294 12.48 -6.55 24.92
CA GLY A 294 11.53 -5.54 25.38
C GLY A 294 11.24 -4.38 24.41
N ASN A 295 11.98 -4.26 23.30
CA ASN A 295 11.77 -3.18 22.33
C ASN A 295 11.08 -3.61 21.03
N ARG A 296 10.90 -4.92 20.82
CA ARG A 296 10.24 -5.47 19.63
C ARG A 296 8.73 -5.31 19.74
N LEU A 297 8.14 -4.59 18.78
CA LEU A 297 6.70 -4.33 18.69
C LEU A 297 5.98 -5.32 17.77
N GLY A 298 6.71 -5.95 16.85
CA GLY A 298 6.13 -6.95 15.94
C GLY A 298 7.12 -7.49 14.91
N GLU A 299 6.67 -8.50 14.19
CA GLU A 299 7.35 -9.07 13.02
C GLU A 299 6.67 -8.63 11.74
N ILE A 300 7.46 -8.16 10.77
CA ILE A 300 6.96 -7.82 9.44
C ILE A 300 6.95 -9.10 8.61
N LYS A 301 5.78 -9.43 8.06
CA LYS A 301 5.57 -10.60 7.18
C LYS A 301 5.38 -10.21 5.72
N LYS A 302 4.87 -9.01 5.46
CA LYS A 302 4.56 -8.54 4.09
C LYS A 302 5.00 -7.09 3.89
N ASN A 303 5.52 -6.82 2.70
CA ASN A 303 5.75 -5.49 2.15
C ASN A 303 4.90 -5.39 0.87
N THR A 304 3.96 -4.45 0.82
CA THR A 304 3.02 -4.29 -0.30
C THR A 304 3.00 -2.84 -0.75
N SER A 305 2.31 -2.50 -1.85
CA SER A 305 2.16 -1.10 -2.25
C SER A 305 1.45 -0.21 -1.23
N HIS A 306 0.67 -0.79 -0.32
CA HIS A 306 -0.17 -0.10 0.65
C HIS A 306 0.41 -0.04 2.06
N GLY A 307 1.61 -0.60 2.30
CA GLY A 307 2.20 -0.63 3.63
C GLY A 307 2.98 -1.90 3.91
N ILE A 308 3.46 -1.98 5.15
CA ILE A 308 4.01 -3.19 5.74
C ILE A 308 3.03 -3.77 6.75
N PHE A 309 2.97 -5.10 6.80
CA PHE A 309 2.00 -5.84 7.60
C PHE A 309 2.65 -7.03 8.28
N GLY A 310 2.13 -7.39 9.44
CA GLY A 310 2.58 -8.58 10.14
C GLY A 310 1.96 -8.76 11.52
N GLU A 311 2.66 -9.51 12.36
CA GLU A 311 2.17 -9.98 13.66
C GLU A 311 2.71 -9.08 14.77
N ALA A 312 1.82 -8.62 15.64
CA ALA A 312 2.19 -7.83 16.81
C ALA A 312 2.80 -8.74 17.89
N SER A 313 3.84 -8.26 18.57
CA SER A 313 4.34 -8.90 19.78
C SER A 313 3.41 -8.60 20.96
N ASN A 314 3.55 -9.36 22.06
CA ASN A 314 2.82 -9.03 23.29
C ASN A 314 3.24 -7.65 23.81
N GLU A 315 4.52 -7.32 23.74
CA GLU A 315 5.04 -6.00 24.14
C GLU A 315 4.48 -4.86 23.28
N GLY A 316 4.22 -5.10 22.00
CA GLY A 316 3.56 -4.15 21.11
C GLY A 316 2.09 -3.96 21.47
N ILE A 317 1.38 -5.05 21.76
CA ILE A 317 -0.03 -5.03 22.19
C ILE A 317 -0.17 -4.28 23.52
N ASP A 318 0.65 -4.60 24.52
CA ASP A 318 0.59 -4.01 25.86
C ASP A 318 0.70 -2.48 25.83
N GLN A 319 1.46 -1.93 24.87
CA GLN A 319 1.65 -0.48 24.71
C GLN A 319 0.43 0.26 24.16
N VAL A 320 -0.56 -0.45 23.62
CA VAL A 320 -1.74 0.16 22.99
C VAL A 320 -3.05 -0.28 23.65
N LEU A 321 -3.01 -1.10 24.71
CA LEU A 321 -4.20 -1.60 25.40
C LEU A 321 -5.08 -0.50 26.01
N GLU A 322 -4.47 0.62 26.41
CA GLU A 322 -5.18 1.77 26.98
C GLU A 322 -5.73 2.74 25.92
N ASN A 323 -5.39 2.53 24.63
CA ASN A 323 -5.84 3.39 23.55
C ASN A 323 -7.27 3.05 23.12
N ASP A 324 -7.98 4.06 22.62
CA ASP A 324 -9.33 3.88 22.08
C ASP A 324 -9.33 2.95 20.86
N ILE A 325 -10.25 1.98 20.88
CA ILE A 325 -10.54 1.14 19.71
C ILE A 325 -11.67 1.80 18.92
N ILE A 326 -11.42 2.19 17.67
CA ILE A 326 -12.41 2.87 16.82
C ILE A 326 -12.80 2.03 15.60
N PRO A 327 -14.02 2.20 15.06
CA PRO A 327 -14.40 1.58 13.79
C PRO A 327 -13.53 2.07 12.62
N ILE A 328 -13.40 1.24 11.60
CA ILE A 328 -12.85 1.67 10.31
C ILE A 328 -13.92 2.42 9.50
N GLY A 329 -13.50 3.33 8.64
CA GLY A 329 -14.33 3.97 7.62
C GLY A 329 -13.85 3.57 6.22
N PHE A 330 -14.79 3.19 5.36
CA PHE A 330 -14.50 2.85 3.97
C PHE A 330 -14.34 4.11 3.11
N ARG A 331 -13.84 3.99 1.86
CA ARG A 331 -13.64 5.15 0.98
C ARG A 331 -14.89 6.04 0.78
N TYR A 332 -16.08 5.47 0.98
CA TYR A 332 -17.37 6.17 0.89
C TYR A 332 -17.83 6.86 2.18
N ASP A 333 -17.24 6.49 3.32
CA ASP A 333 -17.46 7.21 4.58
C ASP A 333 -16.64 8.52 4.61
N VAL A 334 -15.66 8.69 3.70
CA VAL A 334 -14.75 9.84 3.66
C VAL A 334 -15.38 11.00 2.91
N HIS A 335 -15.30 12.19 3.47
CA HIS A 335 -15.75 13.43 2.83
C HIS A 335 -14.71 14.54 2.95
N GLU A 336 -14.76 15.51 2.02
CA GLU A 336 -13.93 16.71 2.09
C GLU A 336 -14.29 17.52 3.35
N GLY A 337 -13.29 18.17 3.96
CA GLY A 337 -13.46 18.92 5.20
C GLY A 337 -12.53 18.48 6.32
N GLN A 338 -12.94 18.73 7.55
CA GLN A 338 -12.12 18.52 8.75
C GLN A 338 -11.85 17.03 8.99
N ALA A 339 -10.60 16.73 9.35
CA ALA A 339 -10.13 15.43 9.82
C ALA A 339 -8.91 15.61 10.73
N PHE A 340 -8.35 14.52 11.24
CA PHE A 340 -7.19 14.54 12.13
C PHE A 340 -6.13 13.55 11.71
N ILE A 341 -4.86 13.89 11.90
CA ILE A 341 -3.74 12.95 11.87
C ILE A 341 -3.32 12.65 13.31
N ARG A 342 -3.29 11.37 13.69
CA ARG A 342 -2.74 10.93 14.98
C ARG A 342 -1.24 10.70 14.85
N SER A 343 -0.42 11.39 15.64
CA SER A 343 1.04 11.23 15.59
C SER A 343 1.70 11.56 16.93
N ASP A 344 2.81 10.88 17.24
CA ASP A 344 3.69 11.19 18.37
C ASP A 344 4.90 12.07 18.00
N VAL A 345 4.90 12.68 16.81
CA VAL A 345 6.05 13.45 16.28
C VAL A 345 6.54 14.57 17.22
N SER A 346 5.67 15.14 18.07
CA SER A 346 6.07 16.13 19.08
C SER A 346 6.61 15.52 20.38
N GLY A 347 6.86 14.21 20.41
CA GLY A 347 7.24 13.43 21.59
C GLY A 347 6.07 12.93 22.45
N LYS A 348 4.82 13.24 22.09
CA LYS A 348 3.60 12.74 22.74
C LYS A 348 2.54 12.45 21.69
N LEU A 349 1.83 11.35 21.86
CA LEU A 349 0.73 10.98 20.97
C LEU A 349 -0.41 12.00 21.11
N LYS A 350 -0.78 12.65 20.00
CA LYS A 350 -1.94 13.53 19.91
C LYS A 350 -2.49 13.59 18.49
N ASP A 351 -3.69 14.14 18.38
CA ASP A 351 -4.37 14.37 17.11
C ASP A 351 -4.12 15.81 16.63
N TYR A 352 -3.70 15.94 15.37
CA TYR A 352 -3.43 17.21 14.71
C TYR A 352 -4.49 17.47 13.63
N GLU A 353 -5.06 18.66 13.64
CA GLU A 353 -6.09 19.03 12.66
C GLU A 353 -5.54 19.14 11.23
N ILE A 354 -6.28 18.53 10.30
CA ILE A 354 -6.06 18.60 8.86
C ILE A 354 -7.37 18.85 8.10
N LEU A 355 -7.24 19.25 6.83
CA LEU A 355 -8.32 19.31 5.88
C LEU A 355 -8.13 18.26 4.78
N ILE A 356 -9.14 17.45 4.54
CA ILE A 356 -9.24 16.63 3.32
C ILE A 356 -9.69 17.56 2.21
N LYS A 357 -8.78 17.82 1.26
CA LYS A 357 -8.97 18.76 0.16
C LYS A 357 -9.58 18.14 -1.07
N LYS A 358 -9.33 16.84 -1.26
CA LYS A 358 -9.79 16.10 -2.43
C LYS A 358 -9.75 14.61 -2.17
N ILE A 359 -10.73 13.89 -2.72
CA ILE A 359 -10.85 12.44 -2.63
C ILE A 359 -10.74 11.85 -4.03
N TYR A 360 -9.98 10.76 -4.15
CA TYR A 360 -9.80 9.97 -5.36
C TYR A 360 -10.25 8.54 -5.09
N LEU A 361 -11.43 8.16 -5.59
CA LEU A 361 -12.03 6.84 -5.34
C LEU A 361 -11.46 5.71 -6.23
N GLY A 362 -10.56 6.05 -7.17
CA GLY A 362 -9.93 5.06 -8.05
C GLY A 362 -8.85 4.24 -7.34
N ASP A 363 -8.42 3.15 -7.97
CA ASP A 363 -7.46 2.19 -7.41
C ASP A 363 -5.98 2.65 -7.50
N GLU A 364 -5.72 3.96 -7.43
CA GLU A 364 -4.34 4.44 -7.31
C GLU A 364 -3.79 4.07 -5.92
N SER A 365 -2.73 3.27 -5.91
CA SER A 365 -2.28 2.45 -4.76
C SER A 365 -1.94 3.22 -3.47
N ASN A 366 -1.76 4.53 -3.48
CA ASN A 366 -1.37 5.29 -2.29
C ASN A 366 -1.75 6.79 -2.34
N LYS A 367 -2.70 7.16 -3.21
CA LYS A 367 -3.15 8.55 -3.42
C LYS A 367 -4.68 8.68 -3.33
N GLY A 368 -5.29 7.99 -2.37
CA GLY A 368 -6.74 8.00 -2.18
C GLY A 368 -7.30 9.36 -1.77
N MET A 369 -6.50 10.22 -1.13
CA MET A 369 -6.91 11.57 -0.74
C MET A 369 -5.74 12.55 -0.72
N ILE A 370 -6.05 13.84 -0.90
CA ILE A 370 -5.13 14.95 -0.63
C ILE A 370 -5.53 15.58 0.70
N ILE A 371 -4.55 15.69 1.59
CA ILE A 371 -4.70 16.29 2.90
C ILE A 371 -3.85 17.55 3.02
N GLU A 372 -4.28 18.50 3.84
CA GLU A 372 -3.58 19.75 4.15
C GLU A 372 -3.54 19.95 5.66
N VAL A 373 -2.34 20.09 6.22
CA VAL A 373 -2.13 20.38 7.64
C VAL A 373 -2.52 21.83 7.92
N VAL A 374 -3.44 22.01 8.87
CA VAL A 374 -3.88 23.33 9.36
C VAL A 374 -3.56 23.55 10.85
N ASP A 375 -3.18 22.49 11.56
CA ASP A 375 -2.75 22.54 12.95
C ASP A 375 -1.48 23.38 13.17
N GLU A 376 -1.59 24.43 13.98
CA GLU A 376 -0.49 25.37 14.24
C GLU A 376 0.69 24.73 14.98
N ASP A 377 0.44 23.79 15.88
CA ASP A 377 1.49 23.11 16.64
C ASP A 377 2.32 22.20 15.73
N LEU A 378 1.66 21.47 14.82
CA LEU A 378 2.36 20.64 13.85
C LEU A 378 3.17 21.51 12.90
N ILE A 379 2.57 22.55 12.33
CA ILE A 379 3.27 23.49 11.44
C ILE A 379 4.48 24.11 12.14
N LYS A 380 4.34 24.50 13.42
CA LYS A 380 5.47 25.04 14.19
C LYS A 380 6.58 24.00 14.43
N THR A 381 6.22 22.74 14.62
CA THR A 381 7.17 21.66 14.94
C THR A 381 7.92 21.16 13.71
N THR A 382 7.22 20.92 12.61
CA THR A 382 7.74 20.19 11.44
C THR A 382 7.65 20.97 10.13
N ASN A 383 6.94 22.10 10.12
CA ASN A 383 6.49 22.81 8.92
C ASN A 383 5.53 21.99 8.03
N GLY A 384 4.74 21.08 8.63
CA GLY A 384 3.75 20.26 7.93
C GLY A 384 4.06 18.76 8.00
N ILE A 385 3.88 18.04 6.90
CA ILE A 385 4.17 16.61 6.78
C ILE A 385 5.66 16.44 6.47
N ILE A 386 6.34 15.56 7.19
CA ILE A 386 7.76 15.24 6.99
C ILE A 386 7.97 13.74 6.84
N GLN A 387 9.12 13.35 6.31
CA GLN A 387 9.51 11.94 6.22
C GLN A 387 9.58 11.31 7.63
N GLY A 388 9.05 10.09 7.76
CA GLY A 388 8.86 9.41 9.05
C GLY A 388 7.41 9.46 9.57
N MET A 389 6.63 10.49 9.21
CA MET A 389 5.20 10.56 9.53
C MET A 389 4.34 9.63 8.66
N SER A 390 4.93 9.06 7.62
CA SER A 390 4.30 8.07 6.76
C SER A 390 3.75 6.92 7.60
N GLY A 391 2.45 6.65 7.46
CA GLY A 391 1.69 5.71 8.29
C GLY A 391 0.88 6.37 9.41
N SER A 392 0.98 7.69 9.64
CA SER A 392 0.18 8.36 10.67
C SER A 392 -1.33 8.19 10.37
N PRO A 393 -2.14 7.68 11.32
CA PRO A 393 -3.56 7.45 11.13
C PRO A 393 -4.33 8.71 10.78
N ILE A 394 -5.21 8.61 9.80
CA ILE A 394 -6.14 9.68 9.43
C ILE A 394 -7.52 9.30 10.00
N ILE A 395 -8.07 10.17 10.85
CA ILE A 395 -9.32 9.96 11.57
C ILE A 395 -10.32 11.04 11.15
N GLN A 396 -11.52 10.62 10.73
CA GLN A 396 -12.66 11.49 10.42
C GLN A 396 -13.92 10.84 11.00
N ASP A 397 -14.83 11.63 11.56
CA ASP A 397 -16.09 11.15 12.15
C ASP A 397 -15.91 9.97 13.13
N ASN A 398 -14.85 10.03 13.95
CA ASN A 398 -14.48 8.99 14.91
C ASN A 398 -14.25 7.60 14.27
N LYS A 399 -13.89 7.56 12.99
CA LYS A 399 -13.49 6.38 12.24
C LYS A 399 -12.04 6.51 11.79
N LEU A 400 -11.30 5.41 11.81
CA LEU A 400 -10.02 5.34 11.10
C LEU A 400 -10.33 5.24 9.60
N ILE A 401 -9.97 6.25 8.81
CA ILE A 401 -10.30 6.29 7.38
C ILE A 401 -9.09 6.05 6.47
N GLY A 402 -7.88 6.19 7.00
CA GLY A 402 -6.66 6.08 6.20
C GLY A 402 -5.37 6.27 6.96
N ALA A 403 -4.30 6.40 6.18
CA ALA A 403 -2.96 6.71 6.68
C ALA A 403 -2.26 7.71 5.75
N VAL A 404 -1.44 8.59 6.31
CA VAL A 404 -0.56 9.49 5.54
C VAL A 404 0.46 8.67 4.75
N THR A 405 0.75 9.02 3.50
CA THR A 405 1.76 8.33 2.68
C THR A 405 2.93 9.24 2.30
N HIS A 406 2.72 10.16 1.36
CA HIS A 406 3.79 10.99 0.80
C HIS A 406 3.47 12.48 0.96
N VAL A 407 4.47 13.27 1.33
CA VAL A 407 4.42 14.74 1.31
C VAL A 407 4.57 15.29 -0.10
N PHE A 408 3.96 16.44 -0.38
CA PHE A 408 4.19 17.16 -1.62
C PHE A 408 5.53 17.90 -1.53
N VAL A 409 6.42 17.67 -2.51
CA VAL A 409 7.76 18.25 -2.51
C VAL A 409 7.73 19.79 -2.51
N GLN A 410 6.73 20.40 -3.14
CA GLN A 410 6.60 21.86 -3.30
C GLN A 410 5.64 22.50 -2.28
N ASP A 411 5.07 21.72 -1.36
CA ASP A 411 4.16 22.24 -0.32
C ASP A 411 4.16 21.25 0.84
N SER A 412 5.00 21.49 1.84
CA SER A 412 5.18 20.58 2.98
C SER A 412 3.90 20.44 3.82
N LYS A 413 2.94 21.35 3.73
CA LYS A 413 1.66 21.23 4.44
C LYS A 413 0.71 20.26 3.75
N LYS A 414 0.95 19.92 2.49
CA LYS A 414 0.11 19.00 1.72
C LYS A 414 0.74 17.64 1.55
N GLY A 415 -0.10 16.62 1.49
CA GLY A 415 0.32 15.25 1.27
C GLY A 415 -0.79 14.38 0.72
N TYR A 416 -0.44 13.12 0.50
CA TYR A 416 -1.37 12.07 0.12
C TYR A 416 -1.72 11.21 1.32
N GLY A 417 -2.93 10.66 1.31
CA GLY A 417 -3.37 9.58 2.18
C GLY A 417 -3.84 8.38 1.39
N VAL A 418 -3.64 7.18 1.94
CA VAL A 418 -4.23 5.91 1.47
C VAL A 418 -5.44 5.58 2.32
N PHE A 419 -6.47 4.96 1.72
CA PHE A 419 -7.62 4.48 2.49
C PHE A 419 -7.25 3.29 3.36
N ILE A 420 -7.81 3.23 4.57
CA ILE A 420 -7.53 2.14 5.50
C ILE A 420 -7.96 0.79 4.93
N GLU A 421 -9.05 0.75 4.16
CA GLU A 421 -9.55 -0.47 3.54
C GLU A 421 -8.51 -1.10 2.60
N ASN A 422 -7.71 -0.29 1.89
CA ASN A 422 -6.67 -0.80 0.99
C ASN A 422 -5.55 -1.45 1.80
N MET A 423 -5.25 -0.92 2.99
CA MET A 423 -4.27 -1.53 3.90
C MET A 423 -4.81 -2.84 4.47
N LEU A 424 -6.09 -2.88 4.86
CA LEU A 424 -6.69 -4.05 5.51
C LEU A 424 -6.93 -5.24 4.58
N ILE A 425 -6.92 -5.03 3.25
CA ILE A 425 -6.96 -6.11 2.26
C ILE A 425 -5.63 -6.89 2.23
N GLU A 426 -4.53 -6.23 2.59
CA GLU A 426 -3.17 -6.78 2.51
C GLU A 426 -2.75 -7.52 3.80
N GLU A 427 -3.42 -7.24 4.92
CA GLU A 427 -3.29 -7.92 6.21
C GLU A 427 -3.58 -9.42 6.07
#